data_AF-A0A1Y4M1T0-F1
#
_entry.id   AF-A0A1Y4M1T0-F1
#
_cell.length_a   1.000
_cell.length_b   1.000
_cell.length_c   1.000
_cell.angle_alpha   90.00
_cell.angle_beta   90.00
_cell.angle_gamma   90.00
#
_symmetry.space_group_name_H-M   'P 1'
#
loop_
_entity.id
_entity.type
_entity.pdbx_description
1 polymer ?
#
loop_
_entity_poly.entity_id
_entity_poly.type
_entity_poly.pdbx_seq_one_letter_code
_entity_poly.pdbx_strand_id
1 'polypeptide(L)'
;MFTDHLFKQILIGLVVGFILVVLLQGLSFLEASPNLYDIFSMMLVGFSEELLFRGFLFTMIYELSGSRLKVVFIPSIVFGIWHFPVGQSIDQVIGTTIIGLIYSGMRSLYFRTDKEIGIIPLSIFHWMHNIFIL
;
A
#
# COMPACT_ATOMS: atom_id res chain seq x y z
N MET A 1 -19.94 14.84 -6.61
CA MET A 1 -19.49 14.66 -5.21
C MET A 1 -18.81 13.31 -4.97
N PHE A 2 -19.47 12.16 -5.19
CA PHE A 2 -18.84 10.83 -5.05
C PHE A 2 -17.80 10.53 -6.15
N THR A 3 -18.16 10.82 -7.41
CA THR A 3 -17.28 10.67 -8.58
C THR A 3 -16.00 11.50 -8.45
N ASP A 4 -16.12 12.73 -7.96
CA ASP A 4 -14.99 13.65 -7.81
C ASP A 4 -14.02 13.16 -6.73
N HIS A 5 -14.54 12.57 -5.65
CA HIS A 5 -13.71 12.00 -4.60
C HIS A 5 -12.99 10.74 -5.07
N LEU A 6 -13.69 9.84 -5.75
CA LEU A 6 -13.09 8.64 -6.34
C LEU A 6 -11.99 8.99 -7.35
N PHE A 7 -12.28 9.95 -8.25
CA PHE A 7 -11.30 10.43 -9.22
C PHE A 7 -10.06 11.01 -8.54
N LYS A 8 -10.24 11.83 -7.49
CA LYS A 8 -9.14 12.36 -6.67
C LYS A 8 -8.30 11.24 -6.04
N GLN A 9 -8.93 10.21 -5.50
CA GLN A 9 -8.23 9.06 -4.92
C GLN A 9 -7.40 8.29 -5.95
N ILE A 10 -7.96 8.06 -7.14
CA ILE A 10 -7.24 7.43 -8.26
C ILE A 10 -6.04 8.30 -8.67
N LEU A 11 -6.25 9.60 -8.83
CA LEU A 11 -5.19 10.54 -9.23
C LEU A 11 -4.06 10.59 -8.20
N ILE A 12 -4.38 10.65 -6.90
CA ILE A 12 -3.39 10.57 -5.82
C ILE A 12 -2.60 9.26 -5.94
N GLY A 13 -3.31 8.15 -6.14
CA GLY A 13 -2.76 6.81 -6.38
C GLY A 13 -1.72 6.79 -7.50
N LEU A 14 -2.09 7.30 -8.67
CA LEU A 14 -1.21 7.29 -9.83
C LEU A 14 0.00 8.22 -9.65
N VAL A 15 -0.20 9.44 -9.15
CA VAL A 15 0.87 10.44 -9.03
C VAL A 15 1.88 10.04 -7.96
N VAL A 16 1.42 9.74 -6.75
CA VAL A 16 2.32 9.40 -5.64
C VAL A 16 2.92 8.01 -5.86
N GLY A 17 2.16 7.06 -6.43
CA GLY A 17 2.69 5.75 -6.80
C GLY A 17 3.82 5.86 -7.81
N PHE A 18 3.65 6.68 -8.85
CA PHE A 18 4.70 6.93 -9.83
C PHE A 18 5.95 7.58 -9.20
N ILE A 19 5.75 8.60 -8.34
CA ILE A 19 6.86 9.23 -7.61
C ILE A 19 7.62 8.19 -6.79
N LEU A 20 6.93 7.33 -6.05
CA LEU A 20 7.57 6.28 -5.24
C LEU A 20 8.33 5.27 -6.09
N VAL A 21 7.78 4.85 -7.23
CA VAL A 21 8.50 3.97 -8.17
C VAL A 21 9.79 4.63 -8.65
N VAL A 22 9.74 5.89 -9.08
CA VAL A 22 10.94 6.61 -9.54
C VAL A 22 11.94 6.82 -8.41
N LEU A 23 11.49 7.11 -7.18
CA LEU A 23 12.38 7.30 -6.03
C LEU A 23 13.08 6.00 -5.60
N LEU A 24 12.41 4.86 -5.69
CA LEU A 24 12.95 3.58 -5.24
C LEU A 24 13.76 2.87 -6.33
N GLN A 25 13.32 2.97 -7.59
CA GLN A 25 13.83 2.18 -8.72
C GLN A 25 14.64 3.04 -9.73
N GLY A 26 14.62 4.36 -9.58
CA GLY A 26 15.22 5.28 -10.53
C GLY A 26 14.55 5.18 -11.91
N LEU A 27 15.36 5.09 -12.97
CA LEU A 27 14.87 4.87 -14.34
C LEU A 27 14.81 3.38 -14.73
N SER A 28 15.24 2.45 -13.85
CA SER A 28 15.26 1.03 -14.20
C SER A 28 13.86 0.42 -14.35
N PHE A 29 12.80 1.08 -13.85
CA PHE A 29 11.42 0.68 -14.12
C PHE A 29 11.04 0.67 -15.62
N LEU A 30 11.78 1.41 -16.46
CA LEU A 30 11.56 1.42 -17.92
C LEU A 30 11.94 0.09 -18.58
N GLU A 31 12.73 -0.73 -17.89
CA GLU A 31 13.08 -2.09 -18.34
C GLU A 31 11.99 -3.12 -17.98
N ALA A 32 11.04 -2.76 -17.11
CA ALA A 32 9.94 -3.63 -16.75
C ALA A 32 8.98 -3.83 -17.93
N SER A 33 8.71 -5.10 -18.26
CA SER A 33 7.79 -5.48 -19.35
C SER A 33 6.71 -6.46 -18.85
N PRO A 34 5.83 -6.03 -17.91
CA PRO A 34 4.78 -6.87 -17.36
C PRO A 34 3.77 -7.25 -18.45
N ASN A 35 3.32 -8.50 -18.46
CA ASN A 35 2.24 -8.92 -19.35
C ASN A 35 0.86 -8.58 -18.73
N LEU A 36 -0.22 -8.79 -19.50
CA LEU A 36 -1.58 -8.51 -19.02
C LEU A 36 -1.96 -9.31 -17.76
N TYR A 37 -1.53 -10.56 -17.66
CA TYR A 37 -1.78 -11.38 -16.49
C TYR A 37 -1.08 -10.81 -15.25
N ASP A 38 0.18 -10.39 -15.36
CA ASP A 38 0.93 -9.77 -14.27
C ASP A 38 0.22 -8.48 -13.80
N ILE A 39 -0.18 -7.64 -14.76
CA ILE A 39 -0.91 -6.39 -14.49
C ILE A 39 -2.18 -6.65 -13.67
N PHE A 40 -3.05 -7.55 -14.12
CA PHE A 40 -4.33 -7.78 -13.45
C PHE A 40 -4.19 -8.57 -12.15
N SER A 41 -3.30 -9.55 -12.10
CA SER A 41 -3.07 -10.36 -10.89
C SER A 41 -2.48 -9.49 -9.78
N MET A 42 -1.47 -8.66 -10.06
CA MET A 42 -0.88 -7.77 -9.07
C MET A 42 -1.82 -6.65 -8.65
N MET A 43 -2.73 -6.20 -9.53
CA MET A 43 -3.77 -5.25 -9.16
C MET A 43 -4.72 -5.86 -8.11
N LEU A 44 -5.11 -7.13 -8.29
CA LEU A 44 -5.94 -7.85 -7.33
C LEU A 44 -5.21 -8.12 -6.02
N VAL A 45 -3.94 -8.50 -6.06
CA VAL A 45 -3.08 -8.68 -4.88
C VAL A 45 -3.00 -7.37 -4.09
N GLY A 46 -2.54 -6.28 -4.72
CA GLY A 46 -2.42 -4.98 -4.08
C GLY A 46 -3.74 -4.48 -3.51
N PHE A 47 -4.85 -4.66 -4.23
CA PHE A 47 -6.17 -4.30 -3.71
C PHE A 47 -6.58 -5.13 -2.48
N SER A 48 -6.44 -6.45 -2.56
CA SER A 48 -6.87 -7.37 -1.50
C SER A 48 -6.05 -7.19 -0.22
N GLU A 49 -4.74 -7.02 -0.36
CA GLU A 49 -3.85 -6.79 0.77
C GLU A 49 -4.10 -5.43 1.41
N GLU A 50 -4.23 -4.34 0.64
CA GLU A 50 -4.56 -3.04 1.23
C GLU A 50 -5.94 -3.03 1.89
N LEU A 51 -6.92 -3.73 1.32
CA LEU A 51 -8.25 -3.87 1.92
C LEU A 51 -8.18 -4.59 3.27
N LEU A 52 -7.38 -5.65 3.38
CA LEU A 52 -7.21 -6.40 4.63
C LEU A 52 -6.43 -5.60 5.68
N PHE A 53 -5.24 -5.11 5.33
CA PHE A 53 -4.31 -4.55 6.30
C PHE A 53 -4.59 -3.07 6.61
N ARG A 54 -4.85 -2.24 5.59
CA ARG A 54 -5.07 -0.79 5.73
C ARG A 54 -6.56 -0.44 5.76
N GLY A 55 -7.41 -1.30 5.21
CA GLY A 55 -8.86 -1.22 5.36
C GLY A 55 -9.30 -1.77 6.71
N PHE A 56 -9.39 -3.09 6.81
CA PHE A 56 -9.98 -3.76 7.96
C PHE A 56 -9.13 -3.66 9.23
N LEU A 57 -7.90 -4.19 9.22
CA LEU A 57 -7.07 -4.30 10.42
C LEU A 57 -6.70 -2.94 11.02
N PHE A 58 -6.25 -2.00 10.17
CA PHE A 58 -5.99 -0.62 10.56
C PHE A 58 -7.22 0.04 11.20
N THR A 59 -8.38 -0.01 10.54
CA THR A 59 -9.60 0.66 11.03
C THR A 59 -10.06 0.05 12.34
N MET A 60 -10.08 -1.29 12.43
CA MET A 60 -10.43 -2.00 13.66
C MET A 60 -9.54 -1.58 14.83
N ILE A 61 -8.21 -1.52 14.64
CA ILE A 61 -7.27 -1.10 15.68
C ILE A 61 -7.51 0.37 16.07
N TYR A 62 -7.81 1.24 15.10
CA TYR A 62 -8.12 2.63 15.38
C TYR A 62 -9.38 2.75 16.24
N GLU A 63 -10.48 2.09 15.86
CA GLU A 63 -11.74 2.14 16.60
C GLU A 63 -11.60 1.58 18.03
N LEU A 64 -10.81 0.51 18.21
CA LEU A 64 -10.61 -0.12 19.51
C LEU A 64 -9.66 0.65 20.44
N SER A 65 -8.70 1.39 19.89
CA SER A 65 -7.60 1.96 20.68
C SER A 65 -7.45 3.47 20.63
N GLY A 66 -8.05 4.14 19.63
CA GLY A 66 -7.86 5.56 19.34
C GLY A 66 -6.42 5.96 19.00
N SER A 67 -5.48 5.00 18.85
CA SER A 67 -4.05 5.30 18.78
C SER A 67 -3.52 5.27 17.35
N ARG A 68 -3.09 6.44 16.88
CA ARG A 68 -2.40 6.58 15.58
C ARG A 68 -1.08 5.81 15.48
N LEU A 69 -0.37 5.60 16.60
CA LEU A 69 0.85 4.80 16.60
C LEU A 69 0.53 3.32 16.42
N LYS A 70 -0.47 2.79 17.14
CA LYS A 70 -0.84 1.36 17.05
C LYS A 70 -1.27 0.97 15.64
N VAL A 71 -2.04 1.82 14.98
CA VAL A 71 -2.50 1.56 13.60
C VAL A 71 -1.38 1.66 12.56
N VAL A 72 -0.25 2.30 12.91
CA VAL A 72 0.94 2.31 12.05
C VAL A 72 1.76 1.05 12.29
N PHE A 73 2.07 0.68 13.53
CA PHE A 73 2.97 -0.43 13.80
C PHE A 73 2.34 -1.80 13.65
N ILE A 74 1.14 -2.02 14.20
CA ILE A 74 0.57 -3.37 14.30
C ILE A 74 0.22 -3.94 12.92
N PRO A 75 -0.56 -3.26 12.05
CA PRO A 75 -0.85 -3.79 10.72
C PRO A 75 0.40 -4.04 9.89
N SER A 76 1.42 -3.20 10.03
CA SER A 76 2.66 -3.30 9.24
C SER A 76 3.56 -4.44 9.66
N ILE A 77 3.67 -4.72 10.97
CA ILE A 77 4.37 -5.90 11.47
C ILE A 77 3.64 -7.17 11.06
N VAL A 78 2.30 -7.20 11.19
CA VAL A 78 1.51 -8.36 10.76
C VAL A 78 1.64 -8.57 9.24
N PHE A 79 1.66 -7.49 8.45
CA PHE A 79 1.89 -7.53 7.02
C PHE A 79 3.25 -8.12 6.66
N GLY A 80 4.33 -7.72 7.33
CA GLY A 80 5.65 -8.34 7.14
C GLY A 80 5.65 -9.83 7.49
N ILE A 81 5.15 -10.20 8.68
CA ILE A 81 5.12 -11.60 9.15
C ILE A 81 4.28 -12.48 8.21
N TRP A 82 3.19 -11.94 7.65
CA TRP A 82 2.33 -12.64 6.69
C TRP A 82 3.09 -13.15 5.46
N HIS A 83 4.19 -12.51 5.09
CA HIS A 83 4.99 -12.91 3.93
C HIS A 83 6.00 -14.01 4.22
N PHE A 84 6.30 -14.30 5.49
CA PHE A 84 7.25 -15.35 5.86
C PHE A 84 6.81 -16.76 5.40
N PRO A 85 5.56 -17.22 5.64
CA PRO A 85 5.09 -18.51 5.14
C PRO A 85 5.03 -18.64 3.62
N VAL A 86 5.05 -17.51 2.90
CA VAL A 86 5.02 -17.45 1.42
C VAL A 86 6.44 -17.60 0.84
N GLY A 87 7.45 -17.84 1.69
CA GLY A 87 8.82 -18.14 1.27
C GLY A 87 9.76 -16.94 1.25
N GLN A 88 9.34 -15.78 1.77
CA GLN A 88 10.24 -14.63 1.90
C GLN A 88 11.32 -14.85 2.95
N SER A 89 12.54 -14.39 2.63
CA SER A 89 13.65 -14.30 3.58
C SER A 89 13.37 -13.26 4.68
N ILE A 90 14.17 -13.29 5.76
CA ILE A 90 14.05 -12.33 6.86
C ILE A 90 14.24 -10.90 6.36
N ASP A 91 15.18 -10.66 5.46
CA ASP A 91 15.44 -9.33 4.89
C ASP A 91 14.23 -8.82 4.09
N GLN A 92 13.58 -9.70 3.33
CA GLN A 92 12.35 -9.37 2.61
C GLN A 92 11.19 -9.09 3.58
N VAL A 93 11.05 -9.84 4.67
CA VAL A 93 10.04 -9.55 5.72
C VAL A 93 10.27 -8.18 6.36
N ILE A 94 11.53 -7.82 6.64
CA ILE A 94 11.88 -6.50 7.18
C ILE A 94 11.53 -5.41 6.15
N GLY A 95 11.91 -5.60 4.88
CA GLY A 95 11.56 -4.67 3.79
C GLY A 95 10.06 -4.47 3.65
N THR A 96 9.30 -5.56 3.61
CA THR A 96 7.83 -5.56 3.52
C THR A 96 7.19 -4.89 4.76
N THR A 97 7.76 -5.09 5.95
CA THR A 97 7.33 -4.37 7.16
C THR A 97 7.56 -2.86 7.03
N ILE A 98 8.71 -2.44 6.51
CA ILE A 98 9.04 -1.01 6.29
C ILE A 98 8.06 -0.38 5.30
N ILE A 99 7.77 -1.05 4.17
CA ILE A 99 6.76 -0.59 3.21
C ILE A 99 5.39 -0.49 3.88
N GLY A 100 5.02 -1.49 4.69
CA GLY A 100 3.83 -1.46 5.52
C GLY A 100 3.79 -0.21 6.41
N LEU A 101 4.88 0.11 7.11
CA LEU A 101 4.98 1.28 7.99
C LEU A 101 4.76 2.58 7.22
N ILE A 102 5.32 2.70 6.01
CA ILE A 102 5.12 3.86 5.14
C ILE A 102 3.64 3.99 4.76
N TYR A 103 3.00 2.91 4.31
CA TYR A 103 1.60 2.94 3.85
C TYR A 103 0.62 3.22 5.01
N SER A 104 0.80 2.53 6.13
CA SER A 104 0.00 2.77 7.35
C SER A 104 0.27 4.17 7.92
N GLY A 105 1.50 4.67 7.84
CA GLY A 105 1.87 6.03 8.24
C GLY A 105 1.15 7.10 7.40
N MET A 106 1.22 6.98 6.08
CA MET A 106 0.48 7.87 5.16
C MET A 106 -1.02 7.84 5.47
N ARG A 107 -1.62 6.66 5.60
CA ARG A 107 -3.04 6.56 5.94
C ARG A 107 -3.36 7.21 7.28
N SER A 108 -2.57 6.95 8.32
CA SER A 108 -2.77 7.46 9.68
C SER A 108 -2.75 8.99 9.77
N LEU A 109 -1.93 9.66 8.96
CA LEU A 109 -1.86 11.12 8.90
C LEU A 109 -3.14 11.75 8.35
N TYR A 110 -3.81 11.09 7.40
CA TYR A 110 -4.97 11.64 6.70
C TYR A 110 -6.29 10.93 7.03
N PHE A 111 -6.27 9.88 7.85
CA PHE A 111 -7.44 9.09 8.20
C PHE A 111 -8.51 9.97 8.87
N ARG A 112 -9.74 9.93 8.34
CA ARG A 112 -10.87 10.78 8.76
C ARG A 112 -10.59 12.30 8.63
N THR A 113 -9.89 12.70 7.58
CA THR A 113 -9.70 14.12 7.20
C THR A 113 -10.30 14.39 5.81
N ASP A 114 -10.40 15.67 5.42
CA ASP A 114 -10.82 16.12 4.09
C ASP A 114 -9.85 15.70 2.96
N LYS A 115 -8.65 15.26 3.33
CA LYS A 115 -7.56 14.82 2.45
C LYS A 115 -7.25 13.33 2.61
N GLU A 116 -8.23 12.53 3.04
CA GLU A 116 -8.02 11.10 3.32
C GLU A 116 -7.26 10.39 2.19
N ILE A 117 -6.25 9.61 2.57
CA ILE A 117 -5.63 8.59 1.73
C ILE A 117 -6.35 7.27 2.04
N GLY A 118 -7.30 6.95 1.16
CA GLY A 118 -8.15 5.77 1.26
C GLY A 118 -7.43 4.51 0.81
N ILE A 119 -8.20 3.43 0.67
CA ILE A 119 -7.67 2.14 0.19
C ILE A 119 -7.28 2.22 -1.28
N ILE A 120 -8.06 2.93 -2.10
CA ILE A 120 -7.81 3.06 -3.55
C ILE A 120 -6.41 3.58 -3.89
N PRO A 121 -5.93 4.74 -3.38
CA PRO A 121 -4.58 5.21 -3.70
C PRO A 121 -3.51 4.24 -3.19
N LEU A 122 -3.68 3.67 -2.00
CA LEU A 122 -2.74 2.70 -1.44
C LEU A 122 -2.67 1.43 -2.30
N SER A 123 -3.80 0.94 -2.80
CA SER A 123 -3.86 -0.23 -3.69
C SER A 123 -3.15 0.05 -5.00
N ILE A 124 -3.29 1.26 -5.54
CA ILE A 124 -2.55 1.67 -6.74
C ILE A 124 -1.05 1.74 -6.46
N PHE A 125 -0.63 2.30 -5.32
CA PHE A 125 0.80 2.34 -4.94
C PHE A 125 1.38 0.94 -4.84
N HIS A 126 0.68 0.05 -4.13
CA HIS A 126 1.10 -1.32 -3.94
C HIS A 126 1.16 -2.07 -5.28
N TRP A 127 0.13 -1.93 -6.11
CA TRP A 127 0.11 -2.51 -7.44
C TRP A 127 1.30 -2.04 -8.30
N MET A 128 1.58 -0.73 -8.32
CA MET A 128 2.73 -0.20 -9.07
C MET A 128 4.06 -0.71 -8.50
N HIS A 129 4.20 -0.80 -7.18
CA HIS A 129 5.37 -1.39 -6.54
C HIS A 129 5.60 -2.84 -7.01
N ASN A 130 4.53 -3.65 -7.06
CA ASN A 130 4.62 -5.05 -7.47
C ASN A 130 4.87 -5.25 -8.98
N ILE A 131 4.61 -4.23 -9.80
CA ILE A 131 4.83 -4.30 -11.25
C ILE A 131 6.22 -3.80 -11.65
N PHE A 132 6.75 -2.82 -10.92
CA PHE A 132 7.96 -2.09 -11.34
C PHE A 132 9.18 -2.32 -10.46
N ILE A 133 9.03 -2.85 -9.24
CA ILE A 133 10.12 -2.98 -8.26
C ILE A 133 10.35 -4.44 -7.87
N LEU A 134 9.27 -5.13 -7.49
CA LEU A 134 9.30 -6.52 -7.03
C LEU A 134 9.18 -7.51 -8.20
#